data_AF-C0FXZ7-F1
#
_entry.id   AF-C0FXZ7-F1
#
_cell.length_a   1.000
_cell.length_b   1.000
_cell.length_c   1.000
_cell.angle_alpha   90.00
_cell.angle_beta   90.00
_cell.angle_gamma   90.00
#
_symmetry.space_group_name_H-M   'P 1'
#
loop_
_entity.id
_entity.type
_entity.pdbx_description
1 polymer ?
#
loop_
_entity_poly.entity_id
_entity_poly.type
_entity_poly.pdbx_seq_one_letter_code
_entity_poly.pdbx_strand_id
1 'polypeptide(L)'
;MKHEWQEATCTQPRTCTIGGETEGEPLGHTWADATCTEPKTCSVCGETEGQPLGHTWIDATCTESKTCSVCGETEGQPLGHTWIDATCTEPKTCSVCGETNGEPIEHDVIYTTGKCRVCNQQIIEVEDIKAGDIENYFDIAYTSTAESPCTISVEPKDGGYKYSSGYISLKIYQGEKKTYGSPAKYANTLRETTSINLDENGYGSTEVTFPDYGYHIRFEIDNVAIRRYKE
;
A
#
# COMPACT_ATOMS: atom_id res chain seq x y z
N MET A 1 19.15 -14.40 -95.72
CA MET A 1 20.32 -14.21 -94.84
C MET A 1 20.07 -14.99 -93.55
N LYS A 2 21.11 -15.47 -92.86
CA LYS A 2 20.94 -15.97 -91.49
C LYS A 2 20.99 -14.76 -90.56
N HIS A 3 19.92 -14.56 -89.80
CA HIS A 3 19.88 -13.53 -88.76
C HIS A 3 20.44 -14.13 -87.46
N GLU A 4 21.33 -13.39 -86.81
CA GLU A 4 21.74 -13.62 -85.43
C GLU A 4 21.07 -12.52 -84.59
N TRP A 5 20.39 -12.92 -83.51
CA TRP A 5 19.47 -12.07 -82.76
C TRP A 5 19.95 -11.85 -81.33
N GLN A 6 19.91 -10.59 -80.89
CA GLN A 6 19.96 -10.22 -79.49
C GLN A 6 18.53 -10.24 -78.92
N GLU A 7 18.37 -10.84 -77.74
CA GLU A 7 17.07 -10.89 -77.05
C GLU A 7 16.58 -9.47 -76.68
N ALA A 8 15.25 -9.34 -76.55
CA ALA A 8 14.61 -8.09 -76.17
C ALA A 8 15.02 -7.68 -74.74
N THR A 9 15.11 -6.38 -74.49
CA THR A 9 15.31 -5.79 -73.17
C THR A 9 14.01 -5.14 -72.69
N CYS A 10 14.02 -4.51 -71.51
CA CYS A 10 12.86 -3.78 -71.01
C CYS A 10 12.45 -2.59 -71.90
N THR A 11 13.40 -2.02 -72.65
CA THR A 11 13.19 -0.81 -73.45
C THR A 11 13.36 -1.02 -74.95
N GLN A 12 13.89 -2.17 -75.38
CA GLN A 12 14.15 -2.47 -76.80
C GLN A 12 13.60 -3.86 -77.19
N PRO A 13 13.03 -4.02 -78.41
CA PRO A 13 12.61 -5.33 -78.93
C PRO A 13 13.83 -6.18 -79.32
N ARG A 14 13.61 -7.44 -79.75
CA ARG A 14 14.70 -8.29 -80.26
C ARG A 14 15.32 -7.63 -81.48
N THR A 15 16.65 -7.60 -81.56
CA THR A 15 17.37 -6.87 -82.63
C THR A 15 18.39 -7.77 -83.31
N CYS A 16 18.43 -7.76 -84.64
CA CYS A 16 19.42 -8.52 -85.40
C CYS A 16 20.78 -7.85 -85.30
N THR A 17 21.80 -8.58 -84.84
CA THR A 17 23.14 -8.05 -84.58
C THR A 17 23.91 -7.70 -85.85
N ILE A 18 23.47 -8.24 -87.00
CA ILE A 18 24.13 -8.06 -88.30
C ILE A 18 23.47 -6.95 -89.13
N GLY A 19 22.13 -6.83 -89.06
CA GLY A 19 21.34 -5.95 -89.93
C GLY A 19 20.56 -4.83 -89.23
N GLY A 20 20.48 -4.82 -87.89
CA GLY A 20 19.75 -3.81 -87.12
C GLY A 20 18.22 -3.89 -87.23
N GLU A 21 17.68 -4.84 -87.99
CA GLU A 21 16.25 -5.12 -88.04
C GLU A 21 15.73 -5.54 -86.65
N THR A 22 14.50 -5.14 -86.32
CA THR A 22 13.86 -5.43 -85.03
C THR A 22 12.65 -6.35 -85.20
N GLU A 23 12.40 -7.21 -84.20
CA GLU A 23 11.29 -8.15 -84.18
C GLU A 23 10.60 -8.14 -82.80
N GLY A 24 9.28 -7.97 -82.80
CA GLY A 24 8.46 -7.89 -81.59
C GLY A 24 8.50 -6.52 -80.89
N GLU A 25 8.03 -6.48 -79.65
CA GLU A 25 8.02 -5.29 -78.79
C GLU A 25 9.02 -5.47 -77.63
N PRO A 26 9.47 -4.38 -76.97
CA PRO A 26 10.20 -4.46 -75.70
C PRO A 26 9.45 -5.29 -74.66
N LEU A 27 10.18 -5.92 -73.75
CA LEU A 27 9.57 -6.71 -72.67
C LEU A 27 8.73 -5.85 -71.70
N GLY A 28 8.99 -4.55 -71.64
CA GLY A 28 8.42 -3.65 -70.64
C GLY A 28 8.98 -3.91 -69.24
N HIS A 29 8.69 -3.01 -68.30
CA HIS A 29 9.12 -3.17 -66.93
C HIS A 29 8.07 -3.93 -66.10
N THR A 30 8.52 -5.01 -65.45
CA THR A 30 7.77 -5.67 -64.37
C THR A 30 8.32 -5.16 -63.03
N TRP A 31 7.63 -4.23 -62.39
CA TRP A 31 8.07 -3.61 -61.14
C TRP A 31 7.70 -4.46 -59.92
N ALA A 32 8.69 -4.75 -59.07
CA ALA A 32 8.44 -5.10 -57.68
C ALA A 32 8.11 -3.85 -56.87
N ASP A 33 7.23 -3.98 -55.88
CA ASP A 33 6.86 -2.86 -55.01
C ASP A 33 8.04 -2.33 -54.20
N ALA A 34 7.99 -1.04 -53.87
CA ALA A 34 8.98 -0.40 -53.02
C ALA A 34 8.90 -0.99 -51.59
N THR A 35 10.04 -1.07 -50.92
CA THR A 35 10.14 -1.43 -49.51
C THR A 35 10.37 -0.18 -48.66
N CYS A 36 10.55 -0.33 -47.34
CA CYS A 36 10.90 0.80 -46.48
C CYS A 36 12.26 1.43 -46.83
N THR A 37 13.18 0.66 -47.41
CA THR A 37 14.57 1.07 -47.68
C THR A 37 14.91 1.15 -49.16
N GLU A 38 14.12 0.54 -50.04
CA GLU A 38 14.39 0.48 -51.49
C GLU A 38 13.18 0.96 -52.32
N PRO A 39 13.40 1.67 -53.45
CA PRO A 39 12.34 2.05 -54.39
C PRO A 39 11.82 0.82 -55.16
N LYS A 40 10.81 1.03 -56.03
CA LYS A 40 10.35 -0.04 -56.92
C LYS A 40 11.50 -0.49 -57.82
N THR A 41 11.65 -1.80 -58.01
CA THR A 41 12.75 -2.37 -58.79
C THR A 41 12.22 -3.29 -59.89
N CYS A 42 12.69 -3.12 -61.12
CA CYS A 42 12.30 -3.98 -62.22
C CYS A 42 12.95 -5.35 -62.07
N SER A 43 12.13 -6.42 -62.00
CA SER A 43 12.63 -7.78 -61.81
C SER A 43 13.40 -8.34 -63.01
N VAL A 44 13.32 -7.68 -64.17
CA VAL A 44 13.94 -8.11 -65.43
C VAL A 44 15.30 -7.45 -65.65
N CYS A 45 15.43 -6.14 -65.41
CA CYS A 45 16.66 -5.39 -65.68
C CYS A 45 17.32 -4.73 -64.47
N GLY A 46 16.66 -4.71 -63.31
CA GLY A 46 17.17 -4.06 -62.09
C GLY A 46 17.10 -2.54 -62.09
N GLU A 47 16.51 -1.90 -63.11
CA GLU A 47 16.21 -0.47 -63.04
C GLU A 47 15.29 -0.16 -61.85
N THR A 48 15.34 1.07 -61.35
CA THR A 48 14.55 1.52 -60.20
C THR A 48 13.65 2.69 -60.56
N GLU A 49 12.47 2.75 -59.95
CA GLU A 49 11.49 3.82 -60.14
C GLU A 49 10.99 4.36 -58.79
N GLY A 50 11.01 5.68 -58.64
CA GLY A 50 10.49 6.36 -57.44
C GLY A 50 11.49 6.40 -56.28
N GLN A 51 10.96 6.38 -55.06
CA GLN A 51 11.71 6.42 -53.80
C GLN A 51 11.25 5.27 -52.89
N PRO A 52 12.07 4.86 -51.90
CA PRO A 52 11.62 3.99 -50.83
C PRO A 52 10.38 4.55 -50.12
N LEU A 53 9.58 3.67 -49.52
CA LEU A 53 8.41 4.06 -48.74
C LEU A 53 8.80 4.87 -47.48
N GLY A 54 10.00 4.63 -46.96
CA GLY A 54 10.41 5.11 -45.64
C GLY A 54 9.72 4.37 -44.50
N HIS A 55 10.21 4.58 -43.28
CA HIS A 55 9.62 3.96 -42.09
C HIS A 55 8.48 4.80 -41.53
N THR A 56 7.37 4.15 -41.21
CA THR A 56 6.28 4.72 -40.42
C THR A 56 6.33 4.10 -39.03
N TRP A 57 6.94 4.82 -38.09
CA TRP A 57 7.19 4.31 -36.74
C TRP A 57 5.95 4.40 -35.85
N ILE A 58 5.60 3.30 -35.21
CA ILE A 58 4.79 3.25 -34.00
C ILE A 58 5.71 3.58 -32.82
N ASP A 59 5.27 4.47 -31.94
CA ASP A 59 6.06 4.89 -30.78
C ASP A 59 6.36 3.73 -29.82
N ALA A 60 7.49 3.84 -29.13
CA ALA A 60 7.90 2.89 -28.10
C ALA A 60 6.91 2.89 -26.93
N THR A 61 6.72 1.72 -26.32
CA THR A 61 5.96 1.54 -25.08
C THR A 61 6.92 1.30 -23.90
N CYS A 62 6.40 1.02 -22.71
CA CYS A 62 7.25 0.65 -21.56
C CYS A 62 8.04 -0.64 -21.79
N THR A 63 7.54 -1.54 -22.64
CA THR A 63 8.08 -2.89 -22.84
C THR A 63 8.62 -3.14 -24.26
N GLU A 64 8.22 -2.32 -25.24
CA GLU A 64 8.61 -2.47 -26.65
C GLU A 64 9.25 -1.19 -27.19
N SER A 65 10.26 -1.33 -28.07
CA SER A 65 10.86 -0.20 -28.79
C SER A 65 9.96 0.29 -29.93
N LYS A 66 10.38 1.35 -30.64
CA LYS A 66 9.62 1.81 -31.80
C LYS A 66 9.59 0.72 -32.86
N THR A 67 8.45 0.53 -33.50
CA THR A 67 8.27 -0.52 -34.52
C THR A 67 7.68 0.07 -35.79
N CYS A 68 8.27 -0.23 -36.95
CA CYS A 68 7.74 0.22 -38.23
C CYS A 68 6.45 -0.55 -38.54
N SER A 69 5.33 0.14 -38.74
CA SER A 69 4.04 -0.49 -39.03
C SER A 69 3.99 -1.19 -40.39
N VAL A 70 4.97 -0.94 -41.27
CA VAL A 70 5.01 -1.45 -42.65
C VAL A 70 5.85 -2.72 -42.74
N CYS A 71 7.07 -2.72 -42.18
CA CYS A 71 8.01 -3.83 -42.30
C CYS A 71 8.33 -4.57 -40.98
N GLY A 72 7.88 -4.05 -39.83
CA GLY A 72 8.17 -4.64 -38.52
C GLY A 72 9.59 -4.44 -38.02
N GLU A 73 10.43 -3.68 -38.72
CA GLU A 73 11.73 -3.26 -38.18
C GLU A 73 11.55 -2.48 -36.87
N THR A 74 12.56 -2.54 -36.00
CA THR A 74 12.53 -1.87 -34.70
C THR A 74 13.66 -0.86 -34.57
N GLU A 75 13.41 0.24 -33.85
CA GLU A 75 14.38 1.31 -33.62
C GLU A 75 14.41 1.71 -32.14
N GLY A 76 15.62 1.82 -31.58
CA GLY A 76 15.84 2.24 -30.20
C GLY A 76 15.48 1.17 -29.16
N GLN A 77 15.22 1.61 -27.93
CA GLN A 77 14.87 0.76 -26.79
C GLN A 77 13.45 1.07 -26.30
N PRO A 78 12.80 0.15 -25.56
CA PRO A 78 11.60 0.47 -24.80
C PRO A 78 11.82 1.67 -23.87
N LEU A 79 10.75 2.40 -23.57
CA LEU A 79 10.80 3.53 -22.64
C LEU A 79 11.19 3.09 -21.21
N GLY A 80 10.92 1.83 -20.88
CA GLY A 80 11.02 1.34 -19.51
C GLY A 80 9.91 1.89 -18.61
N HIS A 81 9.85 1.38 -17.39
CA HIS A 81 8.87 1.83 -16.41
C HIS A 81 9.44 2.96 -15.54
N THR A 82 8.64 4.02 -15.38
CA THR A 82 8.89 5.07 -14.39
C THR A 82 7.93 4.87 -13.23
N TRP A 83 8.38 4.22 -12.17
CA TRP A 83 7.55 3.85 -11.03
C TRP A 83 7.30 5.02 -10.08
N ILE A 84 6.04 5.27 -9.77
CA ILE A 84 5.59 6.03 -8.59
C ILE A 84 5.63 5.06 -7.40
N ASP A 85 6.15 5.51 -6.26
CA ASP A 85 6.27 4.69 -5.05
C ASP A 85 4.91 4.24 -4.51
N ALA A 86 4.92 3.06 -3.87
CA ALA A 86 3.74 2.49 -3.24
C ALA A 86 3.28 3.34 -2.05
N THR A 87 1.98 3.32 -1.79
CA THR A 87 1.36 3.86 -0.59
C THR A 87 0.86 2.72 0.30
N CYS A 88 0.31 3.02 1.47
CA CYS A 88 -0.29 1.99 2.32
C CYS A 88 -1.64 1.46 1.79
N THR A 89 -2.10 1.95 0.65
CA THR A 89 -3.35 1.52 0.00
C THR A 89 -3.15 1.02 -1.43
N GLU A 90 -2.03 1.36 -2.07
CA GLU A 90 -1.78 1.05 -3.48
C GLU A 90 -0.30 0.64 -3.69
N PRO A 91 -0.02 -0.33 -4.58
CA PRO A 91 1.35 -0.71 -4.94
C PRO A 91 2.04 0.36 -5.79
N LYS A 92 3.29 0.11 -6.19
CA LYS A 92 3.99 1.00 -7.14
C LYS A 92 3.23 1.02 -8.46
N THR A 93 3.14 2.19 -9.07
CA THR A 93 2.41 2.37 -10.34
C THR A 93 3.28 3.07 -11.38
N CYS A 94 3.34 2.56 -12.60
CA CYS A 94 4.08 3.20 -13.68
C CYS A 94 3.34 4.46 -14.13
N SER A 95 3.99 5.62 -14.09
CA SER A 95 3.39 6.90 -14.50
C SER A 95 3.11 6.99 -16.01
N VAL A 96 3.71 6.11 -16.81
CA VAL A 96 3.59 6.10 -18.27
C VAL A 96 2.45 5.20 -18.75
N CYS A 97 2.36 3.96 -18.23
CA CYS A 97 1.38 2.97 -18.70
C CYS A 97 0.35 2.52 -17.65
N GLY A 98 0.50 2.91 -16.39
CA GLY A 98 -0.42 2.54 -15.30
C GLY A 98 -0.26 1.10 -14.79
N GLU A 99 0.69 0.32 -15.29
CA GLU A 99 1.00 -0.99 -14.72
C GLU A 99 1.40 -0.87 -13.25
N THR A 100 1.10 -1.90 -12.45
CA THR A 100 1.42 -1.96 -11.03
C THR A 100 2.50 -3.00 -10.73
N ASN A 101 3.33 -2.75 -9.71
CA ASN A 101 4.37 -3.67 -9.28
C ASN A 101 4.47 -3.78 -7.75
N GLY A 102 4.48 -5.00 -7.24
CA GLY A 102 4.54 -5.29 -5.81
C GLY A 102 3.21 -5.08 -5.10
N GLU A 103 3.29 -4.95 -3.78
CA GLU A 103 2.15 -4.74 -2.88
C GLU A 103 2.18 -3.32 -2.27
N PRO A 104 1.06 -2.83 -1.72
CA PRO A 104 1.05 -1.66 -0.85
C PRO A 104 2.03 -1.83 0.33
N ILE A 105 2.56 -0.72 0.83
CA ILE A 105 3.39 -0.75 2.05
C ILE A 105 2.53 -0.98 3.30
N GLU A 106 3.13 -1.47 4.38
CA GLU A 106 2.40 -1.67 5.63
C GLU A 106 1.85 -0.36 6.20
N HIS A 107 0.70 -0.45 6.88
CA HIS A 107 0.13 0.69 7.58
C HIS A 107 0.95 1.05 8.83
N ASP A 108 1.32 2.32 8.97
CA ASP A 108 1.83 2.88 10.22
C ASP A 108 0.65 3.14 11.18
N VAL A 109 0.39 2.21 12.11
CA VAL A 109 -0.81 2.23 12.98
C VAL A 109 -0.55 3.02 14.27
N ILE A 110 -1.45 3.96 14.57
CA ILE A 110 -1.52 4.62 15.87
C ILE A 110 -2.43 3.79 16.77
N TYR A 111 -1.85 2.89 17.56
CA TYR A 111 -2.58 1.90 18.37
C TYR A 111 -3.66 2.49 19.30
N THR A 112 -3.45 3.70 19.84
CA THR A 112 -4.44 4.37 20.72
C THR A 112 -5.73 4.81 20.01
N THR A 113 -5.71 4.88 18.67
CA THR A 113 -6.88 5.19 17.84
C THR A 113 -7.26 4.04 16.90
N GLY A 114 -6.32 3.12 16.68
CA GLY A 114 -6.42 2.01 15.76
C GLY A 114 -6.35 2.43 14.29
N LYS A 115 -5.94 3.67 14.00
CA LYS A 115 -5.93 4.23 12.65
C LYS A 115 -4.53 4.32 12.07
N CYS A 116 -4.43 4.19 10.76
CA CYS A 116 -3.19 4.47 10.06
C CYS A 116 -2.88 5.98 10.11
N ARG A 117 -1.66 6.34 10.47
CA ARG A 117 -1.18 7.72 10.52
C ARG A 117 -1.21 8.42 9.16
N VAL A 118 -1.06 7.67 8.08
CA VAL A 118 -0.93 8.21 6.72
C VAL A 118 -2.30 8.37 6.06
N CYS A 119 -3.09 7.30 5.96
CA CYS A 119 -4.37 7.33 5.25
C CYS A 119 -5.59 7.49 6.17
N ASN A 120 -5.42 7.49 7.50
CA ASN A 120 -6.48 7.62 8.51
C ASN A 120 -7.55 6.51 8.48
N GLN A 121 -7.31 5.42 7.77
CA GLN A 121 -8.15 4.23 7.75
C GLN A 121 -8.09 3.51 9.10
N GLN A 122 -9.22 2.94 9.56
CA GLN A 122 -9.26 2.06 10.73
C GLN A 122 -8.62 0.72 10.38
N ILE A 123 -7.53 0.36 11.07
CA ILE A 123 -6.74 -0.86 10.82
C ILE A 123 -6.96 -1.89 11.92
N ILE A 124 -7.01 -1.45 13.18
CA ILE A 124 -7.31 -2.32 14.32
C ILE A 124 -8.48 -1.76 15.12
N GLU A 125 -9.20 -2.62 15.82
CA GLU A 125 -10.25 -2.21 16.73
C GLU A 125 -9.66 -1.72 18.05
N VAL A 126 -10.23 -0.62 18.55
CA VAL A 126 -9.87 -0.03 19.85
C VAL A 126 -11.14 0.14 20.65
N GLU A 127 -11.13 -0.39 21.87
CA GLU A 127 -12.28 -0.38 22.77
C GLU A 127 -12.04 0.63 23.91
N ASP A 128 -12.93 1.61 24.04
CA ASP A 128 -12.97 2.51 25.21
C ASP A 128 -13.54 1.76 26.42
N ILE A 129 -12.82 1.73 27.54
CA ILE A 129 -13.29 1.10 28.77
C ILE A 129 -14.06 2.13 29.59
N LYS A 130 -15.31 1.84 29.91
CA LYS A 130 -16.17 2.71 30.72
C LYS A 130 -16.06 2.37 32.20
N ALA A 131 -16.24 3.37 33.05
CA ALA A 131 -16.26 3.19 34.50
C ALA A 131 -17.24 2.12 34.98
N GLY A 132 -18.43 2.03 34.38
CA GLY A 132 -19.45 1.05 34.75
C GLY A 132 -19.12 -0.40 34.37
N ASP A 133 -18.18 -0.60 33.44
CA ASP A 133 -17.85 -1.92 32.90
C ASP A 133 -16.48 -2.42 33.38
N ILE A 134 -15.74 -1.61 34.15
CA ILE A 134 -14.35 -1.86 34.56
C ILE A 134 -14.12 -3.23 35.21
N GLU A 135 -15.09 -3.73 35.98
CA GLU A 135 -15.03 -5.05 36.63
C GLU A 135 -15.02 -6.20 35.62
N ASN A 136 -15.43 -5.98 34.37
CA ASN A 136 -15.33 -6.99 33.31
C ASN A 136 -13.89 -7.14 32.80
N TYR A 137 -13.06 -6.11 32.94
CA TYR A 137 -11.71 -6.05 32.36
C TYR A 137 -10.61 -6.23 33.39
N PHE A 138 -10.85 -5.82 34.64
CA PHE A 138 -9.83 -5.79 35.68
C PHE A 138 -10.31 -6.41 36.99
N ASP A 139 -9.37 -7.05 37.69
CA ASP A 139 -9.46 -7.35 39.11
C ASP A 139 -8.85 -6.19 39.90
N ILE A 140 -9.62 -5.64 40.84
CA ILE A 140 -9.19 -4.53 41.69
C ILE A 140 -9.02 -5.06 43.12
N ALA A 141 -7.79 -5.07 43.61
CA ALA A 141 -7.45 -5.59 44.93
C ALA A 141 -7.05 -4.45 45.88
N TYR A 142 -7.54 -4.52 47.11
CA TYR A 142 -7.17 -3.59 48.18
C TYR A 142 -7.34 -4.24 49.56
N THR A 143 -6.62 -3.74 50.57
CA THR A 143 -6.80 -4.18 51.96
C THR A 143 -7.96 -3.42 52.61
N SER A 144 -9.00 -4.14 53.05
CA SER A 144 -10.24 -3.56 53.59
C SER A 144 -10.16 -3.06 55.04
N THR A 145 -8.98 -3.19 55.66
CA THR A 145 -8.67 -2.67 56.99
C THR A 145 -7.45 -1.78 56.90
N ALA A 146 -7.59 -0.52 57.34
CA ALA A 146 -6.56 0.52 57.27
C ALA A 146 -5.30 0.16 58.09
N GLU A 147 -4.47 -0.75 57.58
CA GLU A 147 -3.03 -0.66 57.76
C GLU A 147 -2.55 0.42 56.80
N SER A 148 -2.22 1.59 57.33
CA SER A 148 -1.72 2.69 56.51
C SER A 148 -0.24 2.45 56.18
N PRO A 149 0.19 2.53 54.91
CA PRO A 149 -0.61 2.87 53.72
C PRO A 149 -1.40 1.69 53.14
N CYS A 150 -2.60 1.96 52.63
CA CYS A 150 -3.40 0.98 51.88
C CYS A 150 -3.01 1.04 50.40
N THR A 151 -2.57 -0.08 49.84
CA THR A 151 -2.32 -0.21 48.39
C THR A 151 -3.59 -0.65 47.69
N ILE A 152 -3.92 0.03 46.60
CA ILE A 152 -4.95 -0.38 45.66
C ILE A 152 -4.23 -0.78 44.38
N SER A 153 -4.40 -2.02 43.95
CA SER A 153 -3.84 -2.53 42.69
C SER A 153 -4.94 -2.91 41.72
N VAL A 154 -4.60 -2.78 40.44
CA VAL A 154 -5.44 -3.15 39.29
C VAL A 154 -4.64 -4.14 38.45
N GLU A 155 -5.27 -5.27 38.14
CA GLU A 155 -4.70 -6.33 37.32
C GLU A 155 -5.68 -6.69 36.20
N PRO A 156 -5.23 -6.82 34.93
CA PRO A 156 -6.08 -7.21 33.82
C PRO A 156 -6.54 -8.67 33.94
N LYS A 157 -7.82 -8.92 33.62
CA LYS A 157 -8.39 -10.27 33.58
C LYS A 157 -8.01 -11.04 32.33
N ASP A 158 -7.90 -10.33 31.21
CA ASP A 158 -7.63 -10.91 29.90
C ASP A 158 -6.16 -10.72 29.52
N GLY A 159 -5.47 -11.83 29.23
CA GLY A 159 -4.16 -11.79 28.59
C GLY A 159 -4.28 -11.48 27.09
N GLY A 160 -3.27 -10.79 26.54
CA GLY A 160 -3.15 -10.54 25.09
C GLY A 160 -3.79 -9.25 24.59
N TYR A 161 -4.19 -8.36 25.48
CA TYR A 161 -4.51 -6.96 25.16
C TYR A 161 -3.42 -6.03 25.67
N LYS A 162 -3.25 -4.93 24.96
CA LYS A 162 -2.48 -3.77 25.38
C LYS A 162 -3.41 -2.62 25.73
N TYR A 163 -2.94 -1.73 26.59
CA TYR A 163 -3.73 -0.62 27.12
C TYR A 163 -3.07 0.72 26.79
N SER A 164 -3.90 1.69 26.41
CA SER A 164 -3.42 3.05 26.20
C SER A 164 -2.94 3.67 27.50
N SER A 165 -1.90 4.50 27.45
CA SER A 165 -1.54 5.38 28.57
C SER A 165 -2.75 6.17 29.06
N GLY A 166 -3.05 6.08 30.34
CA GLY A 166 -4.23 6.70 30.92
C GLY A 166 -4.39 6.33 32.38
N TYR A 167 -5.57 6.60 32.93
CA TYR A 167 -5.81 6.42 34.36
C TYR A 167 -7.22 5.92 34.68
N ILE A 168 -7.32 5.29 35.84
CA ILE A 168 -8.58 5.01 36.54
C ILE A 168 -8.64 5.95 37.73
N SER A 169 -9.66 6.80 37.80
CA SER A 169 -9.90 7.69 38.94
C SER A 169 -10.82 7.04 39.96
N LEU A 170 -10.47 7.19 41.23
CA LEU A 170 -11.12 6.57 42.37
C LEU A 170 -11.59 7.64 43.35
N LYS A 171 -12.84 7.57 43.79
CA LYS A 171 -13.32 8.28 44.98
C LYS A 171 -13.17 7.39 46.20
N ILE A 172 -12.49 7.92 47.22
CA ILE A 172 -12.20 7.21 48.46
C ILE A 172 -13.12 7.72 49.54
N TYR A 173 -13.91 6.82 50.13
CA TYR A 173 -14.81 7.13 51.23
C TYR A 173 -14.30 6.48 52.52
N GLN A 174 -14.28 7.27 53.60
CA GLN A 174 -13.93 6.81 54.94
C GLN A 174 -15.19 6.62 55.80
N GLY A 175 -15.30 5.47 56.48
CA GLY A 175 -16.42 5.10 57.34
C GLY A 175 -16.13 5.29 58.83
N GLU A 176 -16.88 4.58 59.68
CA GLU A 176 -16.62 4.60 61.12
C GLU A 176 -15.40 3.74 61.48
N LYS A 177 -14.80 4.03 62.64
CA LYS A 177 -13.71 3.23 63.21
C LYS A 177 -14.25 1.84 63.61
N LYS A 178 -13.55 0.79 63.22
CA LYS A 178 -13.83 -0.61 63.57
C LYS A 178 -13.84 -0.73 65.10
N THR A 179 -14.99 -1.13 65.63
CA THR A 179 -15.14 -1.43 67.06
C THR A 179 -15.33 -2.93 67.22
N TYR A 180 -14.64 -3.53 68.19
CA TYR A 180 -14.70 -4.97 68.43
C TYR A 180 -16.10 -5.36 68.90
N GLY A 181 -16.76 -6.29 68.19
CA GLY A 181 -18.11 -6.76 68.50
C GLY A 181 -19.27 -5.96 67.90
N SER A 182 -18.99 -4.88 67.15
CA SER A 182 -20.03 -4.12 66.42
C SER A 182 -20.10 -4.53 64.94
N PRO A 183 -21.28 -4.44 64.30
CA PRO A 183 -21.39 -4.62 62.86
C PRO A 183 -20.57 -3.57 62.10
N ALA A 184 -19.93 -3.98 61.00
CA ALA A 184 -19.17 -3.10 60.13
C ALA A 184 -20.09 -2.00 59.58
N LYS A 185 -19.66 -0.74 59.71
CA LYS A 185 -20.34 0.42 59.13
C LYS A 185 -19.45 1.04 58.07
N TYR A 186 -19.91 0.93 56.83
CA TYR A 186 -19.18 1.38 55.65
C TYR A 186 -19.40 2.87 55.37
N ALA A 187 -18.54 3.41 54.52
CA ALA A 187 -18.26 4.82 54.39
C ALA A 187 -19.32 5.65 53.67
N ASN A 188 -19.64 6.82 54.26
CA ASN A 188 -20.51 7.86 53.66
C ASN A 188 -19.78 9.21 53.45
N THR A 189 -18.55 9.36 53.95
CA THR A 189 -17.80 10.62 53.87
C THR A 189 -16.70 10.50 52.82
N LEU A 190 -16.80 11.30 51.75
CA LEU A 190 -15.74 11.42 50.75
C LEU A 190 -14.50 12.03 51.41
N ARG A 191 -13.36 11.37 51.26
CA ARG A 191 -12.09 11.81 51.84
C ARG A 191 -11.21 12.49 50.80
N GLU A 192 -10.91 11.75 49.73
CA GLU A 192 -10.02 12.21 48.67
C GLU A 192 -10.36 11.47 47.37
N THR A 193 -9.80 11.99 46.29
CA THR A 193 -9.82 11.35 44.98
C THR A 193 -8.38 11.07 44.60
N THR A 194 -8.12 9.87 44.10
CA THR A 194 -6.81 9.45 43.59
C THR A 194 -6.95 8.84 42.21
N SER A 195 -5.84 8.58 41.55
CA SER A 195 -5.81 7.93 40.24
C SER A 195 -4.77 6.82 40.23
N ILE A 196 -5.07 5.77 39.47
CA ILE A 196 -4.16 4.68 39.14
C ILE A 196 -3.78 4.82 37.69
N ASN A 197 -2.50 5.06 37.41
CA ASN A 197 -1.97 5.00 36.06
C ASN A 197 -1.67 3.54 35.72
N LEU A 198 -2.09 3.11 34.53
CA LEU A 198 -1.81 1.76 34.06
C LEU A 198 -0.59 1.76 33.15
N ASP A 199 0.19 0.69 33.23
CA ASP A 199 1.20 0.37 32.22
C ASP A 199 0.55 -0.16 30.93
N GLU A 200 1.38 -0.42 29.92
CA GLU A 200 0.91 -0.93 28.62
C GLU A 200 0.22 -2.30 28.69
N ASN A 201 0.43 -3.06 29.78
CA ASN A 201 -0.17 -4.35 30.01
C ASN A 201 -1.42 -4.26 30.90
N GLY A 202 -1.79 -3.06 31.35
CA GLY A 202 -2.99 -2.82 32.15
C GLY A 202 -2.77 -2.99 33.65
N TYR A 203 -1.53 -3.13 34.13
CA TYR A 203 -1.23 -3.21 35.55
C TYR A 203 -1.01 -1.82 36.13
N GLY A 204 -1.44 -1.59 37.35
CA GLY A 204 -1.16 -0.35 38.05
C GLY A 204 -1.48 -0.43 39.54
N SER A 205 -0.91 0.48 40.30
CA SER A 205 -1.22 0.61 41.72
C SER A 205 -1.10 2.05 42.20
N THR A 206 -1.75 2.34 43.32
CA THR A 206 -1.60 3.60 44.06
C THR A 206 -1.68 3.33 45.55
N GLU A 207 -1.10 4.22 46.34
CA GLU A 207 -1.12 4.14 47.79
C GLU A 207 -1.98 5.25 48.38
N VAL A 208 -2.77 4.89 49.38
CA VAL A 208 -3.63 5.81 50.11
C VAL A 208 -3.29 5.72 51.58
N THR A 209 -2.72 6.81 52.10
CA THR A 209 -2.32 6.91 53.51
C THR A 209 -3.49 7.39 54.35
N PHE A 210 -3.77 6.75 55.49
CA PHE A 210 -4.81 7.18 56.43
C PHE A 210 -4.18 7.74 57.70
N PRO A 211 -4.75 8.80 58.31
CA PRO A 211 -4.19 9.41 59.52
C PRO A 211 -4.23 8.47 60.74
N ASP A 212 -5.14 7.49 60.75
CA ASP A 212 -5.38 6.60 61.89
C ASP A 212 -5.74 5.16 61.41
N TYR A 213 -5.33 4.15 62.19
CA TYR A 213 -5.64 2.74 61.92
C TYR A 213 -7.09 2.37 62.25
N GLY A 214 -7.62 1.40 61.50
CA GLY A 214 -8.85 0.69 61.84
C GLY A 214 -10.15 1.31 61.35
N TYR A 215 -10.16 2.18 60.33
CA TYR A 215 -11.40 2.62 59.67
C TYR A 215 -11.84 1.67 58.56
N HIS A 216 -13.16 1.58 58.34
CA HIS A 216 -13.70 0.97 57.12
C HIS A 216 -13.52 1.91 55.92
N ILE A 217 -13.14 1.36 54.77
CA ILE A 217 -12.90 2.12 53.54
C ILE A 217 -13.81 1.57 52.43
N ARG A 218 -14.34 2.46 51.59
CA ARG A 218 -15.04 2.12 50.35
C ARG A 218 -14.44 2.92 49.20
N PHE A 219 -14.28 2.28 48.05
CA PHE A 219 -13.86 2.93 46.81
C PHE A 219 -15.00 2.92 45.81
N GLU A 220 -15.04 3.93 44.96
CA GLU A 220 -15.95 4.04 43.82
C GLU A 220 -15.14 4.49 42.61
N ILE A 221 -15.36 3.83 41.47
CA ILE A 221 -14.74 4.21 40.21
C ILE A 221 -15.46 5.46 39.71
N ASP A 222 -14.72 6.56 39.58
CA ASP A 222 -15.27 7.84 39.16
C ASP A 222 -15.18 8.02 37.64
N ASN A 223 -13.96 7.84 37.10
CA ASN A 223 -13.70 8.00 35.67
C ASN A 223 -12.65 7.00 35.20
N VAL A 224 -12.78 6.56 33.95
CA VAL A 224 -11.84 5.66 33.29
C VAL A 224 -11.44 6.30 31.97
N ALA A 225 -10.15 6.59 31.82
CA ALA A 225 -9.56 7.24 30.66
C ALA A 225 -8.52 6.33 30.01
N ILE A 226 -8.91 5.10 29.72
CA ILE A 226 -8.07 4.07 29.09
C ILE A 226 -8.85 3.36 27.98
N ARG A 227 -8.09 2.83 27.04
CA ARG A 227 -8.55 2.01 25.93
C ARG A 227 -7.77 0.72 25.91
N ARG A 228 -8.36 -0.34 25.36
CA ARG A 228 -7.64 -1.57 25.04
C ARG A 228 -7.63 -1.88 23.56
N TYR A 229 -6.58 -2.53 23.11
CA TYR A 229 -6.37 -2.93 21.72
C TYR A 229 -5.52 -4.21 21.64
N LYS A 230 -5.55 -4.88 20.48
CA LYS A 230 -4.64 -5.99 20.16
C LYS A 230 -3.57 -5.48 19.21
N GLU A 231 -2.32 -5.82 19.52
CA GLU A 231 -1.17 -5.61 18.62
C GLU A 231 -1.05 -6.75 17.61
#